data_AF-A0A952AQK3-F1
#
_entry.id   AF-A0A952AQK3-F1
#
_cell.length_a   1.000
_cell.length_b   1.000
_cell.length_c   1.000
_cell.angle_alpha   90.00
_cell.angle_beta   90.00
_cell.angle_gamma   90.00
#
_symmetry.space_group_name_H-M   'P 1'
#
loop_
_entity.id
_entity.type
_entity.pdbx_description
1 polymer ?
#
loop_
_entity_poly.entity_id
_entity_poly.type
_entity_poly.pdbx_seq_one_letter_code
_entity_poly.pdbx_strand_id
1 'polypeptide(L)'
;MSGILFYRNGEKWLRNILVYLSQAAWARQIISNWSIAWLVASRFVAGEDRQAAVDVGQALNENGMMLTLDYLGESCTSEAEASTARDEIMRILEDINRHQLKANVSIKPSQLGLKIDPALAQENIGAIVQKAKQYGNFIRIDMEDHPTTDATLAIYRHLRHNIGLDNVGVVIQSYLYRSEKDVEKLIEEGASMRLCKGAYAEPAEVAFPKKIDVDGNYLNLSRMTLSRNALANGVYPAFATHDPRMIDEIKIYTKTNNIPSDKFEFQMLYGIRRDLQESLVKEGYRVRIYVPYGTAWYPYFVRRLAERPANLWFFISNFFRA
;
A
#
# COMPACT_ATOMS: atom_id res chain seq x y z
N MET A 1 32.09 9.80 -26.05
CA MET A 1 32.03 8.89 -24.89
C MET A 1 31.88 9.68 -23.58
N SER A 2 30.81 10.48 -23.46
CA SER A 2 30.61 11.36 -22.29
C SER A 2 29.12 11.56 -21.92
N GLY A 3 28.18 11.01 -22.70
CA GLY A 3 26.73 11.11 -22.43
C GLY A 3 26.12 9.93 -21.65
N ILE A 4 26.85 8.84 -21.43
CA ILE A 4 26.30 7.60 -20.82
C ILE A 4 26.54 7.54 -19.30
N LEU A 5 27.48 8.33 -18.75
CA LEU A 5 27.74 8.35 -17.30
C LEU A 5 26.75 9.21 -16.49
N PHE A 6 26.13 10.23 -17.10
CA PHE A 6 25.17 11.10 -16.39
C PHE A 6 23.81 10.43 -16.11
N TYR A 7 23.45 9.41 -16.91
CA TYR A 7 22.14 8.76 -16.78
C TYR A 7 22.05 7.79 -15.59
N ARG A 8 23.19 7.33 -15.04
CA ARG A 8 23.20 6.33 -13.97
C ARG A 8 23.30 6.91 -12.55
N ASN A 9 23.76 8.17 -12.42
CA ASN A 9 23.83 8.90 -11.15
C ASN A 9 22.73 9.97 -11.01
N GLY A 10 22.10 10.42 -12.11
CA GLY A 10 21.06 11.45 -12.07
C GLY A 10 19.77 11.03 -11.35
N GLU A 11 19.38 9.75 -11.46
CA GLU A 11 18.14 9.25 -10.83
C GLU A 11 18.21 9.21 -9.30
N LYS A 12 19.40 8.95 -8.72
CA LYS A 12 19.57 8.89 -7.25
C LYS A 12 19.50 10.27 -6.60
N TRP A 13 20.18 11.26 -7.18
CA TRP A 13 20.16 12.63 -6.65
C TRP A 13 18.77 13.26 -6.74
N LEU A 14 18.09 13.05 -7.88
CA LEU A 14 16.72 13.52 -8.08
C LEU A 14 15.72 12.85 -7.13
N ARG A 15 15.83 11.53 -6.94
CA ARG A 15 15.04 10.80 -5.94
C ARG A 15 15.29 11.36 -4.54
N ASN A 16 16.54 11.61 -4.15
CA ASN A 16 16.88 12.14 -2.83
C ASN A 16 16.33 13.56 -2.62
N ILE A 17 16.36 14.41 -3.65
CA ILE A 17 15.74 15.74 -3.60
C ILE A 17 14.23 15.65 -3.47
N LEU A 18 13.57 14.77 -4.23
CA LEU A 18 12.12 14.60 -4.14
C LEU A 18 11.72 14.02 -2.77
N VAL A 19 12.47 13.06 -2.24
CA VAL A 19 12.26 12.54 -0.87
C VAL A 19 12.43 13.67 0.15
N TYR A 20 13.47 14.50 0.02
CA TYR A 20 13.66 15.67 0.87
C TYR A 20 12.48 16.67 0.77
N LEU A 21 12.05 17.01 -0.45
CA LEU A 21 10.92 17.91 -0.69
C LEU A 21 9.60 17.35 -0.13
N SER A 22 9.41 16.03 -0.13
CA SER A 22 8.23 15.40 0.48
C SER A 22 8.14 15.62 2.01
N GLN A 23 9.29 15.87 2.65
CA GLN A 23 9.41 16.13 4.09
C GLN A 23 9.48 17.63 4.41
N ALA A 24 9.67 18.50 3.41
CA ALA A 24 9.83 19.94 3.61
C ALA A 24 8.48 20.68 3.72
N ALA A 25 8.20 21.26 4.88
CA ALA A 25 6.94 21.98 5.15
C ALA A 25 6.70 23.18 4.20
N TRP A 26 7.75 23.93 3.85
CA TRP A 26 7.66 25.06 2.92
C TRP A 26 7.27 24.62 1.50
N ALA A 27 7.79 23.48 1.04
CA ALA A 27 7.49 22.94 -0.30
C ALA A 27 6.04 22.45 -0.36
N ARG A 28 5.54 21.83 0.72
CA ARG A 28 4.13 21.47 0.88
C ARG A 28 3.22 22.69 0.75
N GLN A 29 3.53 23.78 1.44
CA GLN A 29 2.68 24.98 1.46
C GLN A 29 2.64 25.71 0.11
N ILE A 30 3.73 25.73 -0.66
CA ILE A 30 3.74 26.36 -1.98
C ILE A 30 2.99 25.49 -3.00
N ILE A 31 3.26 24.18 -3.02
CA ILE A 31 2.79 23.31 -4.11
C ILE A 31 1.34 22.85 -3.89
N SER A 32 0.88 22.69 -2.64
CA SER A 32 -0.52 22.30 -2.39
C SER A 32 -1.52 23.40 -2.75
N ASN A 33 -1.06 24.66 -2.80
CA ASN A 33 -1.88 25.81 -3.19
C ASN A 33 -1.94 26.05 -4.71
N TRP A 34 -1.28 25.21 -5.53
CA TRP A 34 -1.25 25.37 -6.98
C TRP A 34 -2.23 24.40 -7.65
N SER A 35 -3.20 24.95 -8.39
CA SER A 35 -4.21 24.17 -9.14
C SER A 35 -3.61 23.17 -10.14
N ILE A 36 -2.45 23.47 -10.71
CA ILE A 36 -1.71 22.58 -11.61
C ILE A 36 -1.17 21.35 -10.87
N ALA A 37 -0.70 21.52 -9.63
CA ALA A 37 -0.20 20.40 -8.82
C ALA A 37 -1.33 19.41 -8.50
N TRP A 38 -2.52 19.93 -8.20
CA TRP A 38 -3.72 19.10 -8.00
C TRP A 38 -4.14 18.36 -9.29
N LEU A 39 -4.07 19.00 -10.45
CA LEU A 39 -4.41 18.37 -11.73
C LEU A 39 -3.55 17.13 -12.02
N VAL A 40 -2.30 17.12 -11.56
CA VAL A 40 -1.44 15.93 -11.68
C VAL A 40 -1.61 14.97 -10.49
N ALA A 41 -1.82 15.48 -9.28
CA ALA A 41 -2.02 14.67 -8.08
C ALA A 41 -3.32 13.84 -8.13
N SER A 42 -4.40 14.41 -8.66
CA SER A 42 -5.72 13.76 -8.85
C SER A 42 -5.67 12.50 -9.73
N ARG A 43 -4.57 12.32 -10.50
CA ARG A 43 -4.32 11.05 -11.20
C ARG A 43 -4.04 9.90 -10.23
N PHE A 44 -3.46 10.19 -9.06
CA PHE A 44 -2.93 9.23 -8.09
C PHE A 44 -3.64 9.26 -6.74
N VAL A 45 -4.51 10.25 -6.50
CA VAL A 45 -5.27 10.48 -5.28
C VAL A 45 -6.73 10.73 -5.67
N ALA A 46 -7.68 10.12 -4.96
CA ALA A 46 -9.10 10.21 -5.32
C ALA A 46 -9.67 11.62 -5.12
N GLY A 47 -9.23 12.30 -4.06
CA GLY A 47 -9.73 13.61 -3.66
C GLY A 47 -9.25 13.96 -2.25
N GLU A 48 -9.63 15.15 -1.80
CA GLU A 48 -9.30 15.63 -0.45
C GLU A 48 -10.33 15.22 0.61
N ASP A 49 -11.48 14.70 0.20
CA ASP A 49 -12.58 14.31 1.09
C ASP A 49 -13.08 12.86 0.84
N ARG A 50 -13.97 12.40 1.73
CA ARG A 50 -14.57 11.06 1.65
C ARG A 50 -15.51 10.88 0.46
N GLN A 51 -16.20 11.94 0.03
CA GLN A 51 -17.14 11.82 -1.09
C GLN A 51 -16.38 11.50 -2.39
N ALA A 52 -15.26 12.18 -2.62
CA ALA A 52 -14.39 11.88 -3.75
C ALA A 52 -13.83 10.45 -3.71
N ALA A 53 -13.51 9.94 -2.50
CA ALA A 53 -13.10 8.54 -2.32
C ALA A 53 -14.24 7.55 -2.67
N VAL A 54 -15.48 7.88 -2.30
CA VAL A 54 -16.68 7.10 -2.65
C VAL A 54 -16.92 7.10 -4.15
N ASP A 55 -16.89 8.27 -4.80
CA ASP A 55 -17.14 8.42 -6.24
C ASP A 55 -16.13 7.61 -7.07
N VAL A 56 -14.83 7.71 -6.73
CA VAL A 56 -13.78 6.89 -7.34
C VAL A 56 -14.01 5.41 -7.05
N GLY A 57 -14.43 5.06 -5.83
CA GLY A 57 -14.74 3.69 -5.46
C GLY A 57 -15.88 3.09 -6.27
N GLN A 58 -16.95 3.84 -6.53
CA GLN A 58 -18.06 3.40 -7.37
C GLN A 58 -17.60 3.16 -8.81
N ALA A 59 -16.88 4.12 -9.40
CA ALA A 59 -16.35 3.99 -10.76
C ALA A 59 -15.42 2.78 -10.92
N LEU A 60 -14.57 2.50 -9.93
CA LEU A 60 -13.71 1.30 -9.95
C LEU A 60 -14.50 0.00 -9.82
N ASN A 61 -15.51 -0.04 -8.93
CA ASN A 61 -16.38 -1.21 -8.76
C ASN A 61 -17.18 -1.53 -10.03
N GLU A 62 -17.67 -0.51 -10.74
CA GLU A 62 -18.35 -0.65 -12.04
C GLU A 62 -17.44 -1.28 -13.10
N ASN A 63 -16.14 -0.98 -13.04
CA ASN A 63 -15.12 -1.57 -13.92
C ASN A 63 -14.60 -2.94 -13.42
N GLY A 64 -15.29 -3.56 -12.46
CA GLY A 64 -14.95 -4.89 -11.95
C GLY A 64 -13.75 -4.94 -11.00
N MET A 65 -13.21 -3.78 -10.60
CA MET A 65 -12.10 -3.69 -9.66
C MET A 65 -12.62 -3.55 -8.24
N MET A 66 -11.91 -4.13 -7.27
CA MET A 66 -12.08 -3.83 -5.86
C MET A 66 -11.16 -2.66 -5.48
N LEU A 67 -11.31 -2.13 -4.27
CA LEU A 67 -10.40 -1.11 -3.76
C LEU A 67 -9.98 -1.34 -2.31
N THR A 68 -8.90 -0.67 -1.92
CA THR A 68 -8.46 -0.44 -0.55
C THR A 68 -8.30 1.06 -0.38
N LEU A 69 -9.10 1.66 0.50
CA LEU A 69 -9.01 3.09 0.80
C LEU A 69 -7.88 3.34 1.81
N ASP A 70 -7.12 4.41 1.59
CA ASP A 70 -6.03 4.85 2.47
C ASP A 70 -6.22 6.33 2.82
N TYR A 71 -6.46 6.62 4.10
CA TYR A 71 -6.62 8.00 4.56
C TYR A 71 -5.25 8.67 4.74
N LEU A 72 -4.98 9.68 3.90
CA LEU A 72 -3.81 10.53 3.98
C LEU A 72 -4.08 11.68 4.96
N GLY A 73 -3.81 11.41 6.24
CA GLY A 73 -3.74 12.42 7.29
C GLY A 73 -2.32 12.98 7.46
N GLU A 74 -2.20 14.03 8.26
CA GLU A 74 -0.90 14.60 8.62
C GLU A 74 -0.10 13.64 9.52
N SER A 75 1.20 13.90 9.68
CA SER A 75 2.06 13.11 10.56
C SER A 75 1.54 13.19 11.99
N CYS A 76 1.12 12.06 12.56
CA CYS A 76 0.62 12.00 13.93
C CYS A 76 1.76 12.25 14.94
N THR A 77 1.63 13.33 15.70
CA THR A 77 2.56 13.77 16.76
C THR A 77 1.90 13.87 18.13
N SER A 78 0.57 13.72 18.22
CA SER A 78 -0.20 13.72 19.46
C SER A 78 -1.29 12.64 19.49
N GLU A 79 -1.75 12.27 20.68
CA GLU A 79 -2.85 11.30 20.86
C GLU A 79 -4.17 11.79 20.24
N ALA A 80 -4.39 13.11 20.25
CA ALA A 80 -5.56 13.73 19.65
C ALA A 80 -5.56 13.59 18.11
N GLU A 81 -4.40 13.71 17.48
CA GLU A 81 -4.24 13.48 16.04
C GLU A 81 -4.47 11.99 15.70
N ALA A 82 -3.94 11.06 16.50
CA ALA A 82 -4.20 9.63 16.35
C ALA A 82 -5.69 9.30 16.44
N SER A 83 -6.38 9.89 17.42
CA SER A 83 -7.83 9.74 17.60
C SER A 83 -8.61 10.33 16.43
N THR A 84 -8.19 11.48 15.91
CA THR A 84 -8.81 12.10 14.74
C THR A 84 -8.68 11.22 13.49
N ALA A 85 -7.49 10.64 13.27
CA ALA A 85 -7.27 9.71 12.17
C ALA A 85 -8.10 8.43 12.32
N ARG A 86 -8.18 7.88 13.54
CA ARG A 86 -9.05 6.74 13.85
C ARG A 86 -10.50 7.03 13.50
N ASP A 87 -11.04 8.16 13.96
CA ASP A 87 -12.43 8.51 13.77
C ASP A 87 -12.76 8.75 12.28
N GLU A 88 -11.82 9.34 11.53
CA GLU A 88 -11.97 9.48 10.08
C GLU A 88 -11.99 8.14 9.35
N ILE A 89 -11.12 7.20 9.77
CA ILE A 89 -11.11 5.83 9.24
C ILE A 89 -12.43 5.10 9.58
N MET A 90 -13.01 5.34 10.76
CA MET A 90 -14.32 4.78 11.09
C MET A 90 -15.44 5.35 10.22
N ARG A 91 -15.42 6.65 9.91
CA ARG A 91 -16.41 7.27 9.01
C ARG A 91 -16.33 6.71 7.60
N ILE A 92 -15.13 6.50 7.05
CA ILE A 92 -15.02 5.91 5.71
C ILE A 92 -15.51 4.45 5.69
N LEU A 93 -15.37 3.69 6.78
CA LEU A 93 -15.98 2.35 6.89
C LEU A 93 -17.51 2.41 6.83
N GLU A 94 -18.12 3.43 7.45
CA GLU A 94 -19.56 3.68 7.35
C GLU A 94 -19.97 4.05 5.93
N ASP A 95 -19.19 4.88 5.25
CA ASP A 95 -19.44 5.27 3.87
C ASP A 95 -19.29 4.08 2.90
N ILE A 96 -18.29 3.21 3.10
CA ILE A 96 -18.16 1.95 2.35
C ILE A 96 -19.42 1.09 2.51
N ASN A 97 -19.89 0.91 3.75
CA ASN A 97 -21.09 0.12 4.02
C ASN A 97 -22.34 0.78 3.44
N ARG A 98 -22.51 2.09 3.58
CA ARG A 98 -23.67 2.83 3.05
C ARG A 98 -23.79 2.71 1.54
N HIS A 99 -22.67 2.84 0.83
CA HIS A 99 -22.64 2.81 -0.63
C HIS A 99 -22.36 1.41 -1.20
N GLN A 100 -22.27 0.39 -0.35
CA GLN A 100 -22.01 -1.00 -0.72
C GLN A 100 -20.77 -1.17 -1.61
N LEU A 101 -19.70 -0.42 -1.30
CA LEU A 101 -18.47 -0.48 -2.10
C LEU A 101 -17.76 -1.82 -1.88
N LYS A 102 -17.18 -2.41 -2.94
CA LYS A 102 -16.26 -3.56 -2.84
C LYS A 102 -14.88 -3.11 -2.37
N ALA A 103 -14.85 -2.53 -1.18
CA ALA A 103 -13.71 -1.82 -0.60
C ALA A 103 -13.33 -2.37 0.77
N ASN A 104 -12.03 -2.39 1.05
CA ASN A 104 -11.49 -2.49 2.41
C ASN A 104 -10.65 -1.25 2.74
N VAL A 105 -10.02 -1.21 3.92
CA VAL A 105 -9.21 -0.05 4.33
C VAL A 105 -7.79 -0.49 4.67
N SER A 106 -6.80 0.26 4.16
CA SER A 106 -5.40 0.19 4.59
C SER A 106 -5.16 1.25 5.65
N ILE A 107 -4.44 0.91 6.72
CA ILE A 107 -4.09 1.83 7.81
C ILE A 107 -2.60 1.77 8.11
N LYS A 108 -2.03 2.88 8.57
CA LYS A 108 -0.62 2.97 8.98
C LYS A 108 -0.54 3.09 10.51
N PRO A 109 0.14 2.16 11.21
CA PRO A 109 0.27 2.24 12.66
C PRO A 109 0.83 3.56 13.19
N SER A 110 1.78 4.20 12.50
CA SER A 110 2.35 5.49 12.91
C SER A 110 1.32 6.61 12.94
N GLN A 111 0.36 6.62 12.00
CA GLN A 111 -0.76 7.56 11.99
C GLN A 111 -1.73 7.35 13.15
N LEU A 112 -1.72 6.15 13.74
CA LEU A 112 -2.60 5.75 14.84
C LEU A 112 -1.88 5.74 16.20
N GLY A 113 -0.68 6.32 16.26
CA GLY A 113 0.04 6.55 17.51
C GLY A 113 1.23 5.63 17.75
N LEU A 114 1.64 4.76 16.82
CA LEU A 114 2.70 3.76 17.07
C LEU A 114 4.03 4.40 17.51
N LYS A 115 4.35 5.58 16.98
CA LYS A 115 5.58 6.31 17.30
C LYS A 115 5.49 7.12 18.61
N ILE A 116 4.29 7.22 19.19
CA ILE A 116 4.02 7.87 20.47
C ILE A 116 4.01 6.80 21.57
N ASP A 117 3.09 5.84 21.43
CA ASP A 117 2.93 4.71 22.32
C ASP A 117 2.34 3.51 21.54
N PRO A 118 3.04 2.36 21.49
CA PRO A 118 2.49 1.14 20.91
C PRO A 118 1.13 0.71 21.48
N ALA A 119 0.84 0.97 22.76
CA ALA A 119 -0.44 0.65 23.37
C ALA A 119 -1.58 1.50 22.79
N LEU A 120 -1.34 2.81 22.58
CA LEU A 120 -2.28 3.71 21.90
C LEU A 120 -2.58 3.23 20.48
N ALA A 121 -1.56 2.82 19.72
CA ALA A 121 -1.74 2.27 18.38
C ALA A 121 -2.58 0.99 18.40
N GLN A 122 -2.30 0.08 19.34
CA GLN A 122 -3.06 -1.16 19.50
C GLN A 122 -4.54 -0.88 19.81
N GLU A 123 -4.85 0.07 20.70
CA GLU A 123 -6.21 0.47 21.03
C GLU A 123 -6.94 1.08 19.82
N ASN A 124 -6.32 2.06 19.15
CA ASN A 124 -6.91 2.73 18.00
C ASN A 124 -7.15 1.76 16.82
N ILE A 125 -6.16 0.92 16.51
CA ILE A 125 -6.30 -0.11 15.46
C ILE A 125 -7.37 -1.12 15.86
N GLY A 126 -7.38 -1.59 17.11
CA GLY A 126 -8.39 -2.53 17.60
C GLY A 126 -9.80 -2.00 17.45
N ALA A 127 -10.03 -0.74 17.79
CA ALA A 127 -11.32 -0.08 17.63
C ALA A 127 -11.76 -0.03 16.14
N ILE A 128 -10.83 0.28 15.23
CA ILE A 128 -11.09 0.29 13.77
C ILE A 128 -11.45 -1.12 13.28
N VAL A 129 -10.68 -2.15 13.65
CA VAL A 129 -10.93 -3.53 13.22
C VAL A 129 -12.27 -4.04 13.76
N GLN A 130 -12.62 -3.69 15.00
CA GLN A 130 -13.91 -4.02 15.60
C GLN A 130 -15.06 -3.35 14.84
N LYS A 131 -14.93 -2.07 14.50
CA LYS A 131 -15.93 -1.34 13.70
C LYS A 131 -16.07 -1.94 12.30
N ALA A 132 -14.95 -2.29 11.65
CA ALA A 132 -14.97 -2.96 10.35
C ALA A 132 -15.70 -4.31 10.41
N LYS A 133 -15.53 -5.08 11.49
CA LYS A 133 -16.22 -6.37 11.70
C LYS A 133 -17.75 -6.21 11.71
N GLN A 134 -18.27 -5.12 12.26
CA GLN A 134 -19.72 -4.83 12.28
C GLN A 134 -20.31 -4.68 10.88
N TYR A 135 -19.50 -4.26 9.90
CA TYR A 135 -19.89 -4.10 8.49
C TYR A 135 -19.42 -5.26 7.60
N GLY A 136 -18.91 -6.36 8.18
CA GLY A 136 -18.32 -7.45 7.42
C GLY A 136 -17.11 -7.02 6.57
N ASN A 137 -16.43 -5.94 6.97
CA ASN A 137 -15.30 -5.36 6.26
C ASN A 137 -13.95 -5.80 6.86
N PHE A 138 -12.90 -5.64 6.06
CA PHE A 138 -11.54 -6.06 6.34
C PHE A 138 -10.61 -4.87 6.54
N ILE A 139 -9.59 -5.02 7.39
CA ILE A 139 -8.54 -4.02 7.60
C ILE A 139 -7.18 -4.60 7.22
N ARG A 140 -6.43 -3.86 6.39
CA ARG A 140 -5.02 -4.13 6.12
C ARG A 140 -4.15 -3.19 6.96
N ILE A 141 -3.30 -3.75 7.80
CA ILE A 141 -2.25 -3.00 8.48
C ILE A 141 -1.05 -2.88 7.52
N ASP A 142 -0.79 -1.67 7.03
CA ASP A 142 0.35 -1.38 6.17
C ASP A 142 1.66 -1.51 6.95
N MET A 143 2.69 -2.03 6.29
CA MET A 143 4.03 -2.17 6.86
C MET A 143 4.86 -0.95 6.52
N GLU A 144 5.38 -0.30 7.56
CA GLU A 144 6.19 0.91 7.45
C GLU A 144 7.69 0.57 7.39
N ASP A 145 8.56 1.46 7.86
CA ASP A 145 10.01 1.24 7.90
C ASP A 145 10.40 0.14 8.91
N HIS A 146 11.54 -0.52 8.69
CA HIS A 146 11.98 -1.71 9.44
C HIS A 146 11.95 -1.61 10.98
N PRO A 147 12.18 -0.45 11.63
CA PRO A 147 12.12 -0.36 13.10
C PRO A 147 10.71 -0.60 13.65
N THR A 148 9.68 -0.45 12.81
CA THR A 148 8.28 -0.60 13.20
C THR A 148 7.72 -2.01 12.97
N THR A 149 8.47 -2.90 12.28
CA THR A 149 7.96 -4.20 11.84
C THR A 149 7.51 -5.07 13.00
N ASP A 150 8.31 -5.19 14.05
CA ASP A 150 7.98 -6.06 15.19
C ASP A 150 6.73 -5.59 15.94
N ALA A 151 6.62 -4.29 16.20
CA ALA A 151 5.45 -3.73 16.86
C ALA A 151 4.19 -3.88 16.00
N THR A 152 4.31 -3.69 14.68
CA THR A 152 3.21 -3.90 13.72
C THR A 152 2.71 -5.35 13.73
N LEU A 153 3.62 -6.33 13.68
CA LEU A 153 3.27 -7.74 13.73
C LEU A 153 2.73 -8.16 15.10
N ALA A 154 3.21 -7.55 16.19
CA ALA A 154 2.69 -7.78 17.54
C ALA A 154 1.23 -7.30 17.66
N ILE A 155 0.90 -6.12 17.14
CA ILE A 155 -0.47 -5.61 17.11
C ILE A 155 -1.38 -6.56 16.32
N TYR A 156 -0.97 -6.98 15.12
CA TYR A 156 -1.73 -7.96 14.33
C TYR A 156 -2.02 -9.24 15.12
N ARG A 157 -0.99 -9.84 15.73
CA ARG A 157 -1.13 -11.07 16.51
C ARG A 157 -2.01 -10.90 17.73
N HIS A 158 -1.91 -9.76 18.42
CA HIS A 158 -2.79 -9.44 19.54
C HIS A 158 -4.25 -9.42 19.10
N LEU A 159 -4.57 -8.70 18.02
CA LEU A 159 -5.94 -8.63 17.50
C LEU A 159 -6.45 -10.00 17.04
N ARG A 160 -5.60 -10.80 16.39
CA ARG A 160 -5.99 -12.10 15.88
C ARG A 160 -6.17 -13.14 16.98
N HIS A 161 -5.19 -13.28 17.87
CA HIS A 161 -5.11 -14.40 18.81
C HIS A 161 -5.60 -14.06 20.22
N ASN A 162 -5.45 -12.81 20.68
CA ASN A 162 -5.91 -12.42 22.00
C ASN A 162 -7.35 -11.88 21.96
N ILE A 163 -7.73 -11.15 20.90
CA ILE A 163 -9.08 -10.56 20.76
C ILE A 163 -10.01 -11.43 19.89
N GLY A 164 -9.48 -12.24 18.98
CA GLY A 164 -10.29 -13.10 18.10
C GLY A 164 -10.89 -12.35 16.90
N LEU A 165 -10.13 -11.42 16.31
CA LEU A 165 -10.52 -10.69 15.11
C LEU A 165 -9.85 -11.28 13.88
N ASP A 166 -10.64 -11.95 13.04
CA ASP A 166 -10.16 -12.57 11.79
C ASP A 166 -10.20 -11.63 10.58
N ASN A 167 -10.83 -10.46 10.70
CA ASN A 167 -11.02 -9.48 9.62
C ASN A 167 -9.85 -8.48 9.51
N VAL A 168 -8.64 -8.93 9.81
CA VAL A 168 -7.41 -8.14 9.75
C VAL A 168 -6.28 -8.93 9.09
N GLY A 169 -5.38 -8.24 8.40
CA GLY A 169 -4.13 -8.82 7.90
C GLY A 169 -3.03 -7.79 7.75
N VAL A 170 -1.85 -8.26 7.36
CA VAL A 170 -0.61 -7.45 7.36
C VAL A 170 0.00 -7.32 5.97
N VAL A 171 0.95 -6.40 5.81
CA VAL A 171 1.83 -6.30 4.65
C VAL A 171 3.20 -6.89 5.00
N ILE A 172 3.86 -7.56 4.04
CA ILE A 172 5.26 -7.97 4.14
C ILE A 172 6.03 -7.44 2.93
N GLN A 173 7.27 -6.98 3.17
CA GLN A 173 8.12 -6.33 2.18
C GLN A 173 9.23 -7.29 1.75
N SER A 174 9.32 -7.64 0.47
CA SER A 174 10.29 -8.64 -0.01
C SER A 174 11.75 -8.18 0.03
N TYR A 175 12.01 -6.88 0.17
CA TYR A 175 13.38 -6.37 0.28
C TYR A 175 14.07 -6.64 1.63
N LEU A 176 13.37 -7.06 2.69
CA LEU A 176 13.99 -7.30 4.00
C LEU A 176 14.46 -8.74 4.10
N TYR A 177 15.63 -8.95 4.72
CA TYR A 177 16.15 -10.29 4.98
C TYR A 177 15.24 -11.09 5.93
N ARG A 178 14.57 -10.42 6.87
CA ARG A 178 13.68 -11.05 7.86
C ARG A 178 12.39 -11.63 7.28
N SER A 179 11.97 -11.17 6.10
CA SER A 179 10.62 -11.40 5.58
C SER A 179 10.27 -12.86 5.33
N GLU A 180 11.24 -13.71 4.98
CA GLU A 180 11.01 -15.15 4.80
C GLU A 180 10.51 -15.79 6.10
N LYS A 181 11.23 -15.57 7.20
CA LYS A 181 10.87 -16.08 8.53
C LYS A 181 9.55 -15.51 9.05
N ASP A 182 9.26 -14.24 8.76
CA ASP A 182 7.97 -13.65 9.12
C ASP A 182 6.82 -14.28 8.33
N VAL A 183 7.02 -14.56 7.03
CA VAL A 183 6.02 -15.23 6.18
C VAL A 183 5.77 -16.67 6.63
N GLU A 184 6.81 -17.42 7.01
CA GLU A 184 6.64 -18.78 7.55
C GLU A 184 5.68 -18.80 8.75
N LYS A 185 5.90 -17.93 9.74
CA LYS A 185 5.03 -17.81 10.91
C LYS A 185 3.62 -17.36 10.53
N LEU A 186 3.51 -16.37 9.65
CA LEU A 186 2.20 -15.88 9.20
C LEU A 186 1.40 -16.94 8.42
N ILE A 187 2.09 -17.88 7.76
CA ILE A 187 1.46 -19.05 7.13
C ILE A 187 0.90 -20.01 8.17
N GLU A 188 1.63 -20.28 9.26
CA GLU A 188 1.15 -21.09 10.37
C GLU A 188 -0.07 -20.45 11.05
N GLU A 189 -0.08 -19.12 11.13
CA GLU A 189 -1.17 -18.32 11.71
C GLU A 189 -2.39 -18.16 10.78
N GLY A 190 -2.33 -18.62 9.52
CA GLY A 190 -3.42 -18.46 8.55
C GLY A 190 -3.67 -17.00 8.14
N ALA A 191 -2.63 -16.16 8.19
CA ALA A 191 -2.75 -14.73 7.97
C ALA A 191 -3.09 -14.39 6.51
N SER A 192 -4.00 -13.44 6.30
CA SER A 192 -4.05 -12.75 5.00
C SER A 192 -2.84 -11.83 4.88
N MET A 193 -2.11 -11.90 3.77
CA MET A 193 -0.87 -11.14 3.57
C MET A 193 -0.89 -10.37 2.25
N ARG A 194 -0.52 -9.08 2.30
CA ARG A 194 -0.16 -8.32 1.10
C ARG A 194 1.36 -8.36 0.94
N LEU A 195 1.86 -8.82 -0.19
CA LEU A 195 3.29 -8.80 -0.52
C LEU A 195 3.59 -7.59 -1.40
N CYS A 196 4.55 -6.76 -0.98
CA CYS A 196 5.11 -5.68 -1.78
C CYS A 196 6.65 -5.79 -1.83
N LYS A 197 7.32 -5.02 -2.69
CA LYS A 197 8.79 -5.01 -2.71
C LYS A 197 9.39 -4.29 -1.51
N GLY A 198 8.73 -3.23 -1.03
CA GLY A 198 9.25 -2.28 -0.05
C GLY A 198 9.32 -0.88 -0.64
N ALA A 199 9.01 0.13 0.17
CA ALA A 199 8.88 1.52 -0.26
C ALA A 199 9.83 2.48 0.49
N TYR A 200 10.51 2.01 1.53
CA TYR A 200 11.37 2.83 2.38
C TYR A 200 12.84 2.72 1.92
N ALA A 201 13.65 3.69 2.31
CA ALA A 201 15.08 3.68 2.04
C ALA A 201 15.80 2.96 3.19
N GLU A 202 15.84 1.64 3.12
CA GLU A 202 16.42 0.80 4.19
C GLU A 202 17.94 0.63 4.04
N PRO A 203 18.66 0.51 5.18
CA PRO A 203 20.10 0.25 5.16
C PRO A 203 20.41 -1.18 4.68
N ALA A 204 21.59 -1.38 4.09
CA ALA A 204 21.96 -2.66 3.45
C ALA A 204 22.12 -3.81 4.46
N GLU A 205 22.25 -3.47 5.74
CA GLU A 205 22.32 -4.36 6.89
C GLU A 205 20.98 -5.08 7.14
N VAL A 206 19.85 -4.51 6.72
CA VAL A 206 18.52 -5.08 6.95
C VAL A 206 17.78 -5.43 5.65
N ALA A 207 18.21 -4.87 4.51
CA ALA A 207 17.54 -5.02 3.23
C ALA A 207 18.48 -5.35 2.07
N PHE A 208 17.98 -6.15 1.13
CA PHE A 208 18.66 -6.48 -0.13
C PHE A 208 18.96 -5.21 -0.93
N PRO A 209 20.24 -4.87 -1.19
CA PRO A 209 20.58 -3.64 -1.91
C PRO A 209 20.36 -3.76 -3.42
N LYS A 210 20.33 -4.99 -3.96
CA LYS A 210 20.18 -5.24 -5.40
C LYS A 210 18.73 -5.60 -5.73
N LYS A 211 18.18 -4.94 -6.74
CA LYS A 211 16.82 -5.21 -7.25
C LYS A 211 16.59 -6.68 -7.61
N ILE A 212 17.59 -7.35 -8.17
CA ILE A 212 17.46 -8.77 -8.56
C ILE A 212 17.19 -9.68 -7.36
N ASP A 213 17.80 -9.38 -6.20
CA ASP A 213 17.60 -10.14 -4.97
C ASP A 213 16.22 -9.84 -4.38
N VAL A 214 15.78 -8.57 -4.43
CA VAL A 214 14.41 -8.16 -4.03
C VAL A 214 13.33 -8.85 -4.88
N ASP A 215 13.53 -8.90 -6.21
CA ASP A 215 12.61 -9.55 -7.15
C ASP A 215 12.60 -11.07 -6.93
N GLY A 216 13.78 -11.67 -6.73
CA GLY A 216 13.92 -13.10 -6.41
C GLY A 216 13.19 -13.47 -5.13
N ASN A 217 13.38 -12.68 -4.07
CA ASN A 217 12.68 -12.89 -2.80
C ASN A 217 11.17 -12.63 -2.94
N TYR A 218 10.74 -11.64 -3.73
CA TYR A 218 9.31 -11.40 -3.98
C TYR A 218 8.62 -12.65 -4.53
N LEU A 219 9.23 -13.31 -5.52
CA LEU A 219 8.71 -14.55 -6.10
C LEU A 219 8.82 -15.72 -5.12
N ASN A 220 9.88 -15.80 -4.31
CA ASN A 220 10.01 -16.81 -3.27
C ASN A 220 8.84 -16.73 -2.28
N LEU A 221 8.63 -15.56 -1.66
CA LEU A 221 7.53 -15.32 -0.72
C LEU A 221 6.15 -15.53 -1.38
N SER A 222 6.01 -15.14 -2.65
CA SER A 222 4.77 -15.38 -3.39
C SER A 222 4.45 -16.88 -3.51
N ARG A 223 5.44 -17.71 -3.80
CA ARG A 223 5.28 -19.18 -3.85
C ARG A 223 4.99 -19.77 -2.48
N MET A 224 5.63 -19.28 -1.42
CA MET A 224 5.36 -19.72 -0.04
C MET A 224 3.89 -19.49 0.33
N THR A 225 3.38 -18.28 0.08
CA THR A 225 1.99 -17.91 0.38
C THR A 225 0.95 -18.59 -0.50
N LEU A 226 1.34 -19.08 -1.69
CA LEU A 226 0.52 -19.88 -2.59
C LEU A 226 0.68 -21.40 -2.40
N SER A 227 1.55 -21.83 -1.50
CA SER A 227 1.77 -23.25 -1.24
C SER A 227 0.48 -23.92 -0.75
N ARG A 228 0.36 -25.23 -0.99
CA ARG A 228 -0.81 -26.01 -0.53
C ARG A 228 -1.03 -25.86 0.98
N ASN A 229 0.06 -25.86 1.76
CA ASN A 229 0.02 -25.67 3.20
C ASN A 229 -0.55 -24.28 3.57
N ALA A 230 -0.05 -23.22 2.95
CA ALA A 230 -0.54 -21.86 3.19
C ALA A 230 -2.03 -21.72 2.87
N LEU A 231 -2.46 -22.21 1.70
CA LEU A 231 -3.86 -22.14 1.30
C LEU A 231 -4.77 -23.00 2.21
N ALA A 232 -4.29 -24.16 2.67
CA ALA A 232 -5.02 -25.01 3.61
C ALA A 232 -5.20 -24.35 4.99
N ASN A 233 -4.21 -23.56 5.43
CA ASN A 233 -4.28 -22.75 6.65
C ASN A 233 -5.13 -21.49 6.50
N GLY A 234 -5.72 -21.23 5.33
CA GLY A 234 -6.59 -20.06 5.09
C GLY A 234 -5.83 -18.79 4.72
N VAL A 235 -4.53 -18.88 4.39
CA VAL A 235 -3.77 -17.74 3.88
C VAL A 235 -4.41 -17.23 2.59
N TYR A 236 -4.67 -15.93 2.53
CA TYR A 236 -5.11 -15.23 1.33
C TYR A 236 -4.03 -14.23 0.90
N PRO A 237 -3.23 -14.55 -0.14
CA PRO A 237 -2.19 -13.66 -0.64
C PRO A 237 -2.72 -12.57 -1.57
N ALA A 238 -2.19 -11.37 -1.39
CA ALA A 238 -2.43 -10.21 -2.23
C ALA A 238 -1.10 -9.67 -2.79
N PHE A 239 -0.92 -9.74 -4.10
CA PHE A 239 0.34 -9.37 -4.77
C PHE A 239 0.33 -7.91 -5.20
N ALA A 240 0.88 -7.04 -4.35
CA ALA A 240 1.00 -5.61 -4.61
C ALA A 240 2.24 -5.29 -5.47
N THR A 241 2.05 -5.26 -6.79
CA THR A 241 3.11 -4.98 -7.76
C THR A 241 2.55 -4.46 -9.08
N HIS A 242 3.33 -3.60 -9.76
CA HIS A 242 3.05 -3.15 -11.13
C HIS A 242 4.06 -3.73 -12.14
N ASP A 243 4.91 -4.66 -11.69
CA ASP A 243 5.95 -5.29 -12.47
C ASP A 243 5.34 -6.44 -13.28
N PRO A 244 5.20 -6.32 -14.61
CA PRO A 244 4.53 -7.34 -15.42
C PRO A 244 5.26 -8.69 -15.34
N ARG A 245 6.58 -8.70 -15.17
CA ARG A 245 7.34 -9.93 -15.02
C ARG A 245 6.93 -10.70 -13.77
N MET A 246 6.75 -10.00 -12.64
CA MET A 246 6.34 -10.65 -11.38
C MET A 246 4.93 -11.23 -11.51
N ILE A 247 4.04 -10.50 -12.18
CA ILE A 247 2.65 -10.92 -12.41
C ILE A 247 2.62 -12.17 -13.29
N ASP A 248 3.36 -12.18 -14.39
CA ASP A 248 3.42 -13.32 -15.31
C ASP A 248 3.98 -14.58 -14.63
N GLU A 249 5.03 -14.44 -13.82
CA GLU A 249 5.59 -15.54 -13.02
C GLU A 249 4.56 -16.11 -12.02
N ILE A 250 3.79 -15.25 -11.36
CA ILE A 250 2.71 -15.67 -10.45
C ILE A 250 1.58 -16.37 -11.23
N LYS A 251 1.19 -15.86 -12.40
CA LYS A 251 0.19 -16.48 -13.28
C LYS A 251 0.64 -17.88 -13.74
N ILE A 252 1.91 -18.02 -14.14
CA ILE A 252 2.50 -19.30 -14.54
C ILE A 252 2.50 -20.27 -13.35
N TYR A 253 2.92 -19.82 -12.17
CA TYR A 253 2.95 -20.66 -10.98
C TYR A 253 1.56 -21.14 -10.58
N THR A 254 0.58 -20.24 -10.53
CA THR A 254 -0.80 -20.57 -10.15
C THR A 254 -1.47 -21.51 -11.14
N LYS A 255 -1.28 -21.28 -12.45
CA LYS A 255 -1.77 -22.20 -13.50
C LYS A 255 -1.12 -23.59 -13.39
N THR A 256 0.20 -23.66 -13.23
CA THR A 256 0.93 -24.93 -13.10
C THR A 256 0.48 -25.73 -11.88
N ASN A 257 0.14 -25.04 -10.78
CA ASN A 257 -0.29 -25.68 -9.53
C ASN A 257 -1.82 -25.81 -9.39
N ASN A 258 -2.60 -25.48 -10.44
CA ASN A 258 -4.06 -25.48 -10.43
C ASN A 258 -4.67 -24.67 -9.27
N ILE A 259 -4.08 -23.51 -8.96
CA ILE A 259 -4.58 -22.59 -7.93
C ILE A 259 -5.64 -21.68 -8.58
N PRO A 260 -6.91 -21.72 -8.13
CA PRO A 260 -7.96 -20.88 -8.67
C PRO A 260 -7.69 -19.38 -8.48
N SER A 261 -8.15 -18.54 -9.43
CA SER A 261 -7.92 -17.09 -9.42
C SER A 261 -8.65 -16.35 -8.30
N ASP A 262 -9.59 -17.01 -7.61
CA ASP A 262 -10.30 -16.46 -6.46
C ASP A 262 -9.59 -16.71 -5.11
N LYS A 263 -8.46 -17.46 -5.13
CA LYS A 263 -7.62 -17.72 -3.95
C LYS A 263 -6.56 -16.66 -3.70
N PHE A 264 -6.42 -15.69 -4.58
CA PHE A 264 -5.48 -14.59 -4.44
C PHE A 264 -5.99 -13.35 -5.20
N GLU A 265 -5.28 -12.24 -5.07
CA GLU A 265 -5.56 -11.05 -5.87
C GLU A 265 -4.28 -10.30 -6.24
N PHE A 266 -4.34 -9.56 -7.34
CA PHE A 266 -3.33 -8.56 -7.68
C PHE A 266 -3.74 -7.21 -7.11
N GLN A 267 -2.77 -6.44 -6.63
CA GLN A 267 -3.03 -5.10 -6.12
C GLN A 267 -2.12 -4.06 -6.79
N MET A 268 -2.71 -2.90 -7.10
CA MET A 268 -2.01 -1.82 -7.77
C MET A 268 -2.45 -0.47 -7.20
N LEU A 269 -1.52 0.47 -7.18
CA LEU A 269 -1.82 1.87 -6.85
C LEU A 269 -2.74 2.52 -7.90
N TYR A 270 -3.66 3.35 -7.42
CA TYR A 270 -4.52 4.18 -8.25
C TYR A 270 -3.70 5.04 -9.22
N GLY A 271 -4.15 5.13 -10.47
CA GLY A 271 -3.47 5.91 -11.51
C GLY A 271 -2.27 5.25 -12.19
N ILE A 272 -1.79 4.10 -11.71
CA ILE A 272 -0.57 3.45 -12.22
C ILE A 272 -0.90 2.14 -12.94
N ARG A 273 -0.48 2.06 -14.22
CA ARG A 273 -0.69 0.89 -15.08
C ARG A 273 -2.16 0.47 -15.20
N ARG A 274 -3.05 1.44 -15.49
CA ARG A 274 -4.50 1.19 -15.70
C ARG A 274 -4.75 0.14 -16.78
N ASP A 275 -3.91 0.14 -17.82
CA ASP A 275 -3.86 -0.90 -18.86
C ASP A 275 -3.75 -2.32 -18.28
N LEU A 276 -2.88 -2.50 -17.30
CA LEU A 276 -2.63 -3.79 -16.68
C LEU A 276 -3.74 -4.16 -15.68
N GLN A 277 -4.28 -3.17 -14.97
CA GLN A 277 -5.43 -3.36 -14.08
C GLN A 277 -6.63 -3.90 -14.86
N GLU A 278 -6.97 -3.27 -15.98
CA GLU A 278 -8.06 -3.69 -16.86
C GLU A 278 -7.81 -5.04 -17.51
N SER A 279 -6.57 -5.31 -17.97
CA SER A 279 -6.21 -6.62 -18.54
C SER A 279 -6.43 -7.75 -17.55
N LEU A 280 -5.97 -7.59 -16.30
CA LEU A 280 -6.10 -8.62 -15.28
C LEU A 280 -7.55 -8.91 -14.90
N VAL A 281 -8.41 -7.87 -14.85
CA VAL A 281 -9.85 -8.06 -14.64
C VAL A 281 -10.46 -8.85 -15.80
N LYS A 282 -10.13 -8.49 -17.06
CA LYS A 282 -10.62 -9.21 -18.27
C LYS A 282 -10.15 -10.67 -18.32
N GLU A 283 -8.98 -10.96 -17.76
CA GLU A 283 -8.44 -12.32 -17.61
C GLU A 283 -9.11 -13.11 -16.46
N GLY A 284 -9.99 -12.50 -15.68
CA GLY A 284 -10.72 -13.16 -14.60
C GLY A 284 -10.00 -13.18 -13.25
N TYR A 285 -8.96 -12.36 -13.08
CA TYR A 285 -8.29 -12.19 -11.79
C TYR A 285 -8.99 -11.15 -10.92
N ARG A 286 -8.94 -11.36 -9.61
CA ARG A 286 -9.28 -10.32 -8.63
C ARG A 286 -8.21 -9.23 -8.65
N VAL A 287 -8.64 -7.98 -8.85
CA VAL A 287 -7.77 -6.81 -8.83
C VAL A 287 -8.27 -5.83 -7.77
N ARG A 288 -7.38 -5.40 -6.87
CA ARG A 288 -7.67 -4.37 -5.86
C ARG A 288 -6.81 -3.13 -6.07
N ILE A 289 -7.45 -1.98 -6.18
CA ILE A 289 -6.77 -0.70 -6.36
C ILE A 289 -6.55 -0.02 -5.01
N TYR A 290 -5.32 0.39 -4.72
CA TYR A 290 -4.99 1.20 -3.56
C TYR A 290 -5.26 2.67 -3.86
N VAL A 291 -6.29 3.19 -3.22
CA VAL A 291 -6.88 4.50 -3.51
C VAL A 291 -6.67 5.41 -2.30
N PRO A 292 -5.67 6.30 -2.34
CA PRO A 292 -5.45 7.27 -1.30
C PRO A 292 -6.42 8.46 -1.45
N TYR A 293 -6.82 9.05 -0.34
CA TYR A 293 -7.64 10.26 -0.27
C TYR A 293 -7.30 11.07 0.98
N GLY A 294 -7.65 12.35 1.02
CA GLY A 294 -7.41 13.23 2.17
C GLY A 294 -6.51 14.41 1.84
N THR A 295 -6.49 15.38 2.74
CA THR A 295 -5.82 16.68 2.56
C THR A 295 -4.29 16.58 2.58
N ALA A 296 -3.71 15.57 3.23
CA ALA A 296 -2.26 15.38 3.28
C ALA A 296 -1.70 14.61 2.05
N TRP A 297 -2.22 14.92 0.85
CA TRP A 297 -1.86 14.22 -0.38
C TRP A 297 -0.45 14.53 -0.90
N TYR A 298 0.09 15.70 -0.59
CA TYR A 298 1.35 16.18 -1.17
C TYR A 298 2.56 15.25 -0.91
N PRO A 299 2.88 14.83 0.33
CA PRO A 299 4.01 13.91 0.58
C PRO A 299 3.84 12.56 -0.11
N TYR A 300 2.61 12.05 -0.19
CA TYR A 300 2.32 10.83 -0.91
C TYR A 300 2.61 11.00 -2.41
N PHE A 301 2.11 12.09 -2.99
CA PHE A 301 2.30 12.42 -4.39
C PHE A 301 3.78 12.57 -4.78
N VAL A 302 4.56 13.31 -3.99
CA VAL A 302 5.99 13.51 -4.26
C VAL A 302 6.76 12.20 -4.23
N ARG A 303 6.45 11.28 -3.30
CA ARG A 303 7.04 9.92 -3.28
C ARG A 303 6.70 9.14 -4.55
N ARG A 304 5.46 9.20 -5.03
CA ARG A 304 5.05 8.55 -6.29
C ARG A 304 5.76 9.11 -7.52
N LEU A 305 6.08 10.40 -7.54
CA LEU A 305 6.91 11.00 -8.59
C LEU A 305 8.36 10.51 -8.53
N ALA A 306 8.93 10.39 -7.33
CA ALA A 306 10.30 9.93 -7.14
C ALA A 306 10.53 8.47 -7.58
N GLU A 307 9.49 7.65 -7.58
CA GLU A 307 9.56 6.22 -7.94
C GLU A 307 9.61 5.96 -9.46
N ARG A 308 9.23 6.92 -10.31
CA ARG A 308 9.32 6.78 -11.77
C ARG A 308 9.78 8.10 -12.42
N PRO A 309 11.08 8.24 -12.75
CA PRO A 309 11.63 9.43 -13.42
C PRO A 309 10.92 9.79 -14.73
N ALA A 310 10.32 8.82 -15.43
CA ALA A 310 9.53 9.04 -16.64
C ALA A 310 8.28 9.92 -16.40
N ASN A 311 7.67 9.86 -15.20
CA ASN A 311 6.57 10.75 -14.82
C ASN A 311 7.05 12.19 -14.57
N LEU A 312 8.35 12.37 -14.31
CA LEU A 312 8.95 13.67 -14.07
C LEU A 312 9.16 14.47 -15.35
N TRP A 313 9.42 13.80 -16.48
CA TRP A 313 9.56 14.48 -17.77
C TRP A 313 8.26 15.18 -18.21
N PHE A 314 7.11 14.59 -17.88
CA PHE A 314 5.79 15.21 -18.07
C PHE A 314 5.60 16.47 -17.17
N PHE A 315 6.23 16.50 -16.01
CA PHE A 315 6.24 17.68 -15.13
C PHE A 315 7.13 18.78 -15.67
N ILE A 316 8.36 18.44 -16.06
CA ILE A 316 9.36 19.39 -16.57
C ILE A 316 8.86 20.04 -17.87
N SER A 317 8.27 19.27 -18.79
CA SER A 317 7.76 19.80 -20.06
C SER A 317 6.61 20.79 -19.90
N ASN A 318 5.82 20.66 -18.83
CA ASN A 318 4.75 21.60 -18.49
C ASN A 318 5.24 22.78 -17.63
N PHE A 319 6.30 22.59 -16.83
CA PHE A 319 6.93 23.66 -16.04
C PHE A 319 7.60 24.74 -16.92
N PHE A 320 8.10 24.38 -18.10
CA PHE A 320 8.68 25.32 -19.08
C PHE A 320 7.67 25.85 -20.11
N ARG A 321 6.39 25.50 -19.98
CA ARG A 321 5.28 26.00 -20.83
C ARG A 321 4.31 26.94 -20.10
N ALA A 322 4.58 27.22 -18.82
CA ALA A 322 3.84 28.21 -18.03
C ALA A 322 4.53 29.58 -18.08
#